data_AF-A0A3B0UKR6-F1
#
_entry.id   AF-A0A3B0UKR6-F1
#
_cell.length_a   1.000
_cell.length_b   1.000
_cell.length_c   1.000
_cell.angle_alpha   90.00
_cell.angle_beta   90.00
_cell.angle_gamma   90.00
#
_symmetry.space_group_name_H-M   'P 1'
#
loop_
_entity.id
_entity.type
_entity.pdbx_description
1 polymer ?
#
loop_
_entity_poly.entity_id
_entity_poly.type
_entity_poly.pdbx_seq_one_letter_code
_entity_poly.pdbx_strand_id
1 'polypeptide(L)'
;MAEIRGWELTAVSQTPFLDVPADHPAAPAIVYLWENGFIPEFEPDCISESEELLFCPDAPLRRANAAVMMGSIYDLGNVEEP
;
A
#
# COMPACT_ATOMS: atom_id res chain seq x y z
N MET A 1 -5.46 -10.92 15.24
CA MET A 1 -4.19 -10.21 14.93
C MET A 1 -3.42 -11.09 13.98
N ALA A 2 -3.11 -10.60 12.77
CA ALA A 2 -2.31 -11.33 11.80
C ALA A 2 -0.83 -11.02 12.05
N GLU A 3 -0.02 -12.05 12.27
CA GLU A 3 1.42 -11.91 12.50
C GLU A 3 2.17 -12.16 11.20
N ILE A 4 2.80 -11.12 10.64
CA ILE A 4 3.72 -11.23 9.52
C ILE A 4 5.13 -11.03 10.10
N ARG A 5 5.88 -12.13 10.20
CA ARG A 5 7.26 -12.26 10.71
C ARG A 5 7.94 -10.93 11.15
N GLY A 6 7.80 -10.57 12.43
CA GLY A 6 8.60 -9.53 13.07
C GLY A 6 8.09 -8.09 12.92
N TRP A 7 6.93 -7.87 12.30
CA TRP A 7 6.22 -6.60 12.37
C TRP A 7 5.06 -6.70 13.36
N GLU A 8 5.19 -6.03 14.52
CA GLU A 8 4.04 -5.73 15.37
C GLU A 8 3.25 -4.60 14.70
N LEU A 9 2.38 -4.99 13.78
CA LEU A 9 1.43 -4.07 13.17
C LEU A 9 0.32 -3.79 14.18
N THR A 10 0.38 -2.61 14.79
CA THR A 10 -0.69 -2.13 15.68
C THR A 10 -2.01 -2.09 14.93
N ALA A 11 -3.07 -2.62 15.53
CA ALA A 11 -4.41 -2.50 14.96
C ALA A 11 -4.74 -1.02 14.71
N VAL A 12 -5.28 -0.74 13.52
CA VAL A 12 -5.74 0.60 13.15
C VAL A 12 -7.22 0.73 13.49
N SER A 13 -7.66 1.91 13.93
CA SER A 13 -9.07 2.19 14.26
C SER A 13 -9.84 2.78 13.08
N GLN A 14 -9.14 3.28 12.07
CA GLN A 14 -9.67 3.82 10.82
C GLN A 14 -8.61 3.69 9.73
N THR A 15 -9.04 3.80 8.48
CA THR A 15 -8.17 3.83 7.30
C THR A 15 -8.52 5.07 6.47
N PRO A 16 -7.60 5.59 5.66
CA PRO A 16 -7.90 6.67 4.71
C PRO A 16 -8.64 6.15 3.47
N PHE A 17 -8.70 4.83 3.27
CA PHE A 17 -9.24 4.18 2.07
C PHE A 17 -10.68 3.72 2.30
N LEU A 18 -11.58 4.08 1.39
CA LEU A 18 -12.99 3.70 1.47
C LEU A 18 -13.21 2.18 1.40
N ASP A 19 -12.36 1.49 0.65
CA ASP A 19 -12.46 0.06 0.33
C ASP A 19 -11.58 -0.85 1.21
N VAL A 20 -10.92 -0.29 2.22
CA VAL A 20 -10.16 -1.05 3.22
C VAL A 20 -10.69 -0.72 4.59
N PRO A 21 -11.65 -1.48 5.15
CA PRO A 21 -12.14 -1.21 6.49
C PRO A 21 -11.05 -1.48 7.54
N ALA A 22 -11.18 -0.87 8.72
CA ALA A 22 -10.18 -0.97 9.80
C ALA A 22 -9.95 -2.40 10.32
N ASP A 23 -10.95 -3.28 10.18
CA ASP A 23 -10.88 -4.69 10.56
C ASP A 23 -10.29 -5.59 9.46
N HIS A 24 -9.95 -5.03 8.29
CA HIS A 24 -9.30 -5.79 7.23
C HIS A 24 -7.93 -6.31 7.72
N PRO A 25 -7.58 -7.59 7.49
CA PRO A 25 -6.38 -8.20 8.06
C PRO A 25 -5.08 -7.51 7.64
N ALA A 26 -5.06 -6.85 6.47
CA ALA A 26 -3.92 -6.09 5.99
C ALA A 26 -4.00 -4.58 6.26
N ALA A 27 -5.10 -4.06 6.83
CA ALA A 27 -5.28 -2.62 7.05
C ALA A 27 -4.10 -1.97 7.80
N PRO A 28 -3.56 -2.56 8.88
CA PRO A 28 -2.38 -1.99 9.54
C PRO A 28 -1.15 -1.82 8.64
N ALA A 29 -0.88 -2.81 7.77
CA ALA A 29 0.25 -2.75 6.84
C ALA A 29 0.02 -1.68 5.76
N ILE A 30 -1.20 -1.67 5.20
CA ILE A 30 -1.61 -0.76 4.14
C ILE A 30 -1.49 0.69 4.60
N VAL A 31 -2.04 1.00 5.79
CA VAL A 31 -1.97 2.36 6.37
C VAL A 31 -0.52 2.76 6.62
N TYR A 32 0.26 1.90 7.27
CA TYR A 32 1.67 2.20 7.57
C TYR A 32 2.48 2.49 6.29
N LEU A 33 2.35 1.65 5.26
CA LEU A 33 3.10 1.81 4.02
C LEU A 33 2.64 3.05 3.23
N TRP A 34 1.36 3.39 3.28
CA TRP A 34 0.83 4.59 2.63
C TRP A 34 1.28 5.88 3.34
N GLU A 35 1.19 5.93 4.68
CA GLU A 35 1.64 7.10 5.46
C GLU A 35 3.15 7.38 5.31
N ASN A 36 3.94 6.36 4.98
CA ASN A 36 5.37 6.48 4.72
C ASN A 36 5.71 6.62 3.22
N GLY A 37 4.72 6.73 2.34
CA GLY A 37 4.92 6.99 0.91
C GLY A 37 5.45 5.80 0.10
N PHE A 38 5.33 4.56 0.60
CA PHE A 38 5.77 3.35 -0.10
C PHE A 38 4.72 2.80 -1.07
N ILE A 39 3.44 3.14 -0.87
CA ILE A 39 2.34 2.82 -1.79
C ILE A 39 2.07 4.07 -2.64
N PRO A 40 2.08 3.96 -3.97
CA PRO A 40 1.75 5.08 -4.85
C PRO A 40 0.28 5.50 -4.67
N GLU A 41 0.02 6.81 -4.69
CA GLU A 41 -1.34 7.37 -4.58
C GLU A 41 -2.23 7.07 -5.80
N PHE A 42 -1.63 6.69 -6.93
CA PHE A 42 -2.33 6.44 -8.19
C PHE A 42 -2.09 5.01 -8.67
N GLU A 43 -3.13 4.19 -8.60
CA GLU A 43 -3.18 2.89 -9.26
C GLU A 43 -4.12 3.01 -10.48
N PRO A 44 -3.62 2.80 -11.72
CA PRO A 44 -4.39 3.04 -12.94
C PRO A 44 -5.61 2.11 -13.09
N ASP A 45 -5.58 0.96 -12.41
CA ASP A 45 -6.68 -0.01 -12.40
C ASP A 45 -7.63 0.21 -11.20
N CYS A 46 -7.39 1.25 -10.39
CA CYS A 46 -8.13 1.60 -9.18
C CYS A 46 -8.46 3.10 -9.18
N ILE A 47 -9.44 3.49 -9.98
CA ILE A 47 -9.85 4.90 -10.13
C ILE A 47 -11.12 5.15 -9.33
N SER A 48 -11.07 6.15 -8.45
CA SER A 48 -12.25 6.68 -7.78
C SER A 48 -12.93 7.75 -8.62
N GLU A 49 -14.25 7.66 -8.76
CA GLU A 49 -15.07 8.68 -9.44
C GLU A 49 -15.42 9.87 -8.51
N SER A 50 -15.20 9.74 -7.19
CA SER A 50 -15.80 10.57 -6.14
C SER A 50 -14.80 11.33 -5.26
N GLU A 51 -13.56 11.56 -5.70
CA GLU A 51 -12.45 12.12 -4.88
C GLU A 51 -12.07 11.27 -3.64
N GLU A 52 -12.76 10.14 -3.41
CA GLU A 52 -12.47 9.21 -2.33
C GLU A 52 -11.19 8.41 -2.61
N LEU A 53 -10.35 8.19 -1.60
CA LEU A 53 -9.17 7.35 -1.75
C LEU A 53 -9.57 5.87 -1.76
N LEU A 54 -9.07 5.13 -2.74
CA LEU A 54 -9.24 3.68 -2.89
C LEU A 54 -7.87 3.00 -2.89
N PHE A 55 -7.78 1.83 -2.24
CA PHE A 55 -6.58 1.00 -2.24
C PHE A 55 -6.67 -0.17 -3.23
N CYS A 56 -7.88 -0.66 -3.51
CA CYS A 56 -8.19 -1.84 -4.30
C CYS A 56 -7.42 -3.11 -3.88
N PRO A 57 -7.70 -3.67 -2.68
CA PRO A 57 -6.95 -4.80 -2.13
C PRO A 57 -7.01 -6.08 -2.98
N ASP A 58 -8.06 -6.24 -3.79
CA ASP A 58 -8.27 -7.41 -4.65
C ASP A 58 -7.77 -7.21 -6.09
N ALA A 59 -7.30 -6.01 -6.45
CA ALA A 59 -6.75 -5.76 -7.78
C ALA A 59 -5.38 -6.46 -7.96
N PRO A 60 -5.06 -6.95 -9.17
CA PRO A 60 -3.80 -7.63 -9.40
C PRO A 60 -2.62 -6.65 -9.34
N LEU A 61 -1.63 -6.95 -8.47
CA LEU A 61 -0.40 -6.18 -8.42
C LEU A 61 0.47 -6.46 -9.66
N ARG A 62 0.68 -5.43 -10.49
CA ARG A 62 1.57 -5.51 -11.65
C ARG A 62 3.02 -5.66 -11.19
N ARG A 63 3.79 -6.51 -11.89
CA ARG A 63 5.22 -6.74 -11.60
C ARG A 63 6.05 -5.45 -11.60
N ALA A 64 5.69 -4.48 -12.46
CA ALA A 64 6.34 -3.17 -12.51
C ALA A 64 6.10 -2.38 -11.21
N ASN A 65 4.85 -2.29 -10.74
CA ASN A 65 4.51 -1.58 -9.50
C ASN A 65 5.15 -2.26 -8.29
N ALA A 66 5.15 -3.61 -8.26
CA ALA A 66 5.85 -4.36 -7.22
C ALA A 66 7.36 -4.02 -7.17
N ALA A 67 8.02 -3.88 -8.32
CA ALA A 67 9.43 -3.52 -8.39
C ALA A 67 9.68 -2.09 -7.85
N VAL A 68 8.80 -1.14 -8.17
CA VAL A 68 8.86 0.23 -7.63
C VAL A 68 8.68 0.22 -6.11
N MET A 69 7.63 -0.43 -5.59
CA MET A 69 7.37 -0.51 -4.15
C MET A 69 8.54 -1.13 -3.38
N MET A 70 9.10 -2.24 -3.89
CA MET A 70 10.28 -2.87 -3.28
C MET A 70 11.51 -1.96 -3.35
N GLY A 71 11.74 -1.30 -4.49
CA GLY A 71 12.83 -0.34 -4.67
C GLY A 71 12.76 0.81 -3.66
N SER A 72 11.58 1.39 -3.47
CA SER A 72 11.33 2.47 -2.51
C SER A 72 11.60 2.03 -1.07
N ILE A 73 11.17 0.82 -0.68
CA ILE A 73 11.37 0.30 0.68
C ILE A 73 12.85 0.08 0.99
N TYR A 74 13.61 -0.40 0.01
CA TYR A 74 15.04 -0.68 0.17
C TYR A 74 15.93 0.53 -0.09
N ASP A 75 15.36 1.71 -0.37
CA ASP A 75 16.08 2.91 -0.82
C ASP A 75 17.09 2.57 -1.94
N LEU A 76 16.65 1.71 -2.87
CA LEU A 76 17.40 1.41 -4.08
C LEU A 76 17.24 2.63 -4.98
N GLY A 77 18.05 3.65 -4.72
CA GLY A 77 18.03 4.92 -5.45
C GLY A 77 17.98 4.70 -6.96
N ASN A 78 17.40 5.69 -7.67
CA ASN A 78 17.26 5.68 -9.13
C ASN A 78 18.51 5.08 -9.78
N VAL A 79 18.38 3.87 -10.32
CA VAL A 79 19.46 3.25 -11.07
C VAL A 79 19.59 4.12 -12.32
N GLU A 80 20.58 5.01 -12.36
CA GLU A 80 20.95 5.67 -13.60
C GLU A 80 21.21 4.55 -14.61
N GLU A 81 20.40 4.48 -15.67
CA GLU A 81 20.63 3.54 -16.75
C GLU A 81 22.06 3.77 -17.29
N PRO A 82 22.83 2.69 -17.55
CA PRO A 82 24.18 2.80 -18.09
C PRO A 82 24.21 3.42 -19.50
#